data_AF-A0A2W4QS66-F1
#
_entry.id   AF-A0A2W4QS66-F1
#
_cell.length_a   1.000
_cell.length_b   1.000
_cell.length_c   1.000
_cell.angle_alpha   90.00
_cell.angle_beta   90.00
_cell.angle_gamma   90.00
#
_symmetry.space_group_name_H-M   'P 1'
#
loop_
_entity.id
_entity.type
_entity.pdbx_description
1 polymer ?
#
loop_
_entity_poly.entity_id
_entity_poly.type
_entity_poly.pdbx_seq_one_letter_code
_entity_poly.pdbx_strand_id
1 'polypeptide(L)'
;MRDKDIAGIINPMKSLVQRWYLAPIPLARTASEPELLALFHQIGVDNLEGGFAAATEAFAAAKRNANKDGLVLVFGTFPLVSEFLAHNS
;
A
#
# COMPACT_ATOMS: atom_id res chain seq x y z
N MET A 1 3.34 6.13 -10.32
CA MET A 1 4.15 5.77 -11.51
C MET A 1 3.42 4.67 -12.24
N ARG A 2 2.80 4.98 -13.39
CA ARG A 2 2.08 4.02 -14.24
C ARG A 2 3.01 3.02 -14.94
N ASP A 3 4.32 3.29 -14.92
CA ASP A 3 5.39 2.49 -15.54
C ASP A 3 6.05 1.46 -14.60
N LYS A 4 5.64 1.38 -13.32
CA LYS A 4 6.17 0.34 -12.44
C LYS A 4 5.46 -0.98 -12.76
N ASP A 5 6.24 -2.04 -12.95
CA ASP A 5 5.73 -3.41 -12.96
C ASP A 5 5.22 -3.78 -11.55
N ILE A 6 4.04 -3.29 -11.22
CA ILE A 6 3.39 -3.54 -9.92
C ILE A 6 3.13 -5.04 -9.77
N ALA A 7 2.72 -5.73 -10.83
CA ALA A 7 2.52 -7.17 -10.79
C ALA A 7 3.82 -7.91 -10.44
N GLY A 8 4.95 -7.54 -11.06
CA GLY A 8 6.27 -8.09 -10.75
C GLY A 8 6.73 -7.83 -9.32
N ILE A 9 6.34 -6.71 -8.70
CA ILE A 9 6.64 -6.40 -7.29
C ILE A 9 5.72 -7.17 -6.33
N ILE A 10 4.43 -7.28 -6.65
CA ILE A 10 3.42 -7.85 -5.75
C ILE A 10 3.42 -9.37 -5.80
N ASN A 11 3.62 -9.99 -6.96
CA ASN A 11 3.55 -11.44 -7.14
C ASN A 11 4.48 -12.24 -6.20
N PRO A 12 5.74 -11.83 -5.95
CA PRO A 12 6.61 -12.53 -5.00
C PRO A 12 6.16 -12.41 -3.54
N MET A 13 5.41 -11.35 -3.20
CA MET A 13 5.04 -11.03 -1.82
C MET A 13 3.62 -11.45 -1.45
N LYS A 14 2.72 -11.66 -2.44
CA LYS A 14 1.29 -11.88 -2.19
C LYS A 14 0.93 -13.09 -1.34
N SER A 15 1.78 -14.12 -1.32
CA SER A 15 1.59 -15.29 -0.43
C SER A 15 2.07 -15.05 1.00
N LEU A 16 2.92 -14.04 1.22
CA LEU A 16 3.51 -13.71 2.52
C LEU A 16 2.75 -12.59 3.23
N VAL A 17 2.13 -11.69 2.45
CA VAL A 17 1.41 -10.52 2.96
C VAL A 17 -0.05 -10.87 3.22
N GLN A 18 -0.46 -10.82 4.49
CA GLN A 18 -1.81 -11.18 4.94
C GLN A 18 -2.87 -10.11 4.68
N ARG A 19 -2.47 -8.83 4.60
CA ARG A 19 -3.37 -7.69 4.36
C ARG A 19 -2.61 -6.61 3.62
N TRP A 20 -3.27 -5.99 2.66
CA TRP A 20 -2.71 -4.90 1.87
C TRP A 20 -3.47 -3.62 2.16
N TYR A 21 -2.74 -2.50 2.15
CA TYR A 21 -3.28 -1.17 2.43
C TYR A 21 -2.83 -0.22 1.32
N LEU A 22 -3.79 0.40 0.64
CA LEU A 22 -3.52 1.38 -0.41
C LEU A 22 -3.46 2.79 0.19
N ALA A 23 -2.25 3.28 0.45
CA ALA A 23 -2.05 4.64 0.92
C ALA A 23 -2.23 5.66 -0.23
N PRO A 24 -3.06 6.71 -0.06
CA PRO A 24 -3.19 7.77 -1.06
C PRO A 24 -1.89 8.55 -1.16
N ILE A 25 -1.50 8.92 -2.38
CA ILE A 25 -0.33 9.75 -2.63
C ILE A 25 -0.78 10.91 -3.54
N PRO A 26 -0.71 12.18 -3.08
CA PRO A 26 -1.17 13.34 -3.83
C PRO A 26 -0.16 13.74 -4.91
N LEU A 27 0.07 12.87 -5.90
CA LEU A 27 0.98 13.14 -7.01
C LEU A 27 0.28 12.88 -8.35
N ALA A 28 0.30 13.87 -9.23
CA ALA A 28 -0.38 13.85 -10.54
C ALA A 28 0.02 12.71 -11.51
N ARG A 29 0.97 11.84 -11.15
CA ARG A 29 1.41 10.68 -11.94
C ARG A 29 1.21 9.32 -11.24
N THR A 30 0.35 9.27 -10.23
CA THR A 30 -0.06 8.00 -9.61
C THR A 30 -1.24 7.40 -10.37
N ALA A 31 -1.31 6.07 -10.40
CA ALA A 31 -2.55 5.41 -10.81
C ALA A 31 -3.62 5.78 -9.79
N SER A 32 -4.84 6.00 -10.26
CA SER A 32 -5.98 6.25 -9.40
C SER A 32 -6.25 5.05 -8.50
N GLU A 33 -6.92 5.29 -7.37
CA GLU A 33 -7.29 4.22 -6.44
C GLU A 33 -8.08 3.09 -7.12
N PRO A 34 -9.11 3.37 -7.96
CA PRO A 34 -9.85 2.31 -8.65
C PRO A 34 -8.97 1.50 -9.62
N GLU A 35 -8.01 2.14 -10.30
CA GLU A 35 -7.07 1.43 -11.18
C GLU A 35 -6.16 0.48 -10.38
N LEU A 36 -5.71 0.89 -9.20
CA LEU A 36 -4.87 0.05 -8.34
C LEU A 36 -5.67 -1.09 -7.70
N LEU A 37 -6.90 -0.84 -7.25
CA LEU A 37 -7.81 -1.88 -6.76
C LEU A 37 -8.06 -2.95 -7.84
N ALA A 38 -8.39 -2.51 -9.06
CA ALA A 38 -8.61 -3.42 -10.19
C ALA A 38 -7.35 -4.23 -10.52
N LEU A 39 -6.18 -3.60 -10.51
CA LEU A 39 -4.91 -4.27 -10.78
C LEU A 39 -4.57 -5.33 -9.72
N PHE A 40 -4.79 -5.03 -8.43
CA PHE A 40 -4.56 -5.98 -7.33
C PHE A 40 -5.51 -7.18 -7.41
N HIS A 41 -6.79 -6.94 -7.70
CA HIS A 41 -7.75 -8.02 -7.97
C HIS A 41 -7.30 -8.88 -9.16
N GLN A 42 -6.85 -8.28 -10.26
CA GLN A 42 -6.38 -9.02 -11.44
C GLN A 42 -5.20 -9.96 -11.17
N ILE A 43 -4.34 -9.62 -10.19
CA ILE A 43 -3.20 -10.46 -9.81
C ILE A 43 -3.50 -11.39 -8.62
N GLY A 44 -4.77 -11.49 -8.21
CA GLY A 44 -5.26 -12.40 -7.18
C GLY A 44 -5.01 -11.91 -5.75
N VAL A 45 -5.08 -10.60 -5.53
CA VAL A 45 -4.99 -9.97 -4.21
C VAL A 45 -6.32 -9.31 -3.88
N ASP A 46 -7.16 -10.02 -3.14
CA ASP A 46 -8.53 -9.60 -2.77
C ASP A 46 -8.60 -8.93 -1.38
N ASN A 47 -7.53 -9.05 -0.60
CA ASN A 47 -7.38 -8.51 0.75
C ASN A 47 -6.72 -7.12 0.76
N LEU A 48 -7.13 -6.26 -0.18
CA LEU A 48 -6.67 -4.87 -0.30
C LEU A 48 -7.68 -3.89 0.27
N GLU A 49 -7.27 -3.13 1.29
CA GLU A 49 -8.05 -2.03 1.87
C GLU A 49 -7.63 -0.70 1.22
N GLY A 50 -8.61 0.09 0.78
CA GLY A 50 -8.44 1.43 0.22
C GLY A 50 -9.35 2.47 0.93
N GLY A 51 -9.50 3.64 0.33
CA GLY A 51 -10.43 4.69 0.77
C GLY A 51 -9.90 5.61 1.87
N PHE A 52 -8.59 5.58 2.12
CA PHE A 52 -7.96 6.43 3.12
C PHE A 52 -7.81 7.86 2.61
N ALA A 53 -7.99 8.85 3.49
CA ALA A 53 -7.80 10.26 3.14
C ALA A 53 -6.32 10.67 3.13
N ALA A 54 -5.49 9.97 3.93
CA ALA A 54 -4.06 10.21 4.02
C ALA A 54 -3.26 8.90 4.20
N ALA A 55 -1.97 8.92 3.85
CA ALA A 55 -1.10 7.77 4.05
C ALA A 55 -0.96 7.37 5.53
N THR A 56 -1.04 8.35 6.43
CA THR A 56 -1.03 8.14 7.89
C THR A 56 -2.23 7.32 8.37
N GLU A 57 -3.42 7.49 7.76
CA GLU A 57 -4.62 6.71 8.09
C GLU A 57 -4.47 5.25 7.66
N ALA A 58 -3.96 5.02 6.44
CA ALA A 58 -3.66 3.69 5.93
C ALA A 58 -2.64 2.97 6.84
N PHE A 59 -1.59 3.67 7.26
CA PHE A 59 -0.59 3.14 8.19
C PHE A 59 -1.20 2.83 9.57
N ALA A 60 -2.02 3.73 10.12
CA ALA A 60 -2.69 3.49 11.39
C ALA A 60 -3.61 2.27 11.33
N ALA A 61 -4.32 2.06 10.21
CA ALA A 61 -5.12 0.85 9.98
C ALA A 61 -4.23 -0.40 9.95
N ALA A 62 -3.14 -0.38 9.19
CA ALA A 62 -2.19 -1.49 9.12
C ALA A 62 -1.62 -1.84 10.50
N LYS A 63 -1.24 -0.83 11.30
CA LYS A 63 -0.70 -1.01 12.65
C LYS A 63 -1.74 -1.56 13.64
N ARG A 64 -3.00 -1.13 13.55
CA ARG A 64 -4.09 -1.68 14.38
C ARG A 64 -4.37 -3.15 14.07
N ASN A 65 -4.25 -3.53 12.80
CA ASN A 65 -4.53 -4.88 12.32
C ASN A 65 -3.32 -5.82 12.44
N ALA A 66 -2.11 -5.28 12.60
CA ALA A 66 -0.93 -6.03 12.99
C ALA A 66 -1.08 -6.49 14.46
N ASN A 67 -0.90 -7.79 14.71
CA ASN A 67 -0.79 -8.32 16.06
C ASN A 67 0.53 -7.85 16.73
N LYS A 68 0.74 -8.17 18.01
CA LYS A 68 1.94 -7.74 18.76
C LYS A 68 3.27 -8.17 18.12
N ASP A 69 3.26 -9.24 17.33
CA ASP A 69 4.42 -9.78 16.59
C ASP A 69 4.32 -9.50 15.08
N GLY A 70 3.42 -8.60 14.68
CA GLY A 70 3.12 -8.31 13.29
C GLY A 70 4.13 -7.34 12.67
N LEU A 71 4.45 -7.57 11.40
CA LEU A 71 5.30 -6.68 10.62
C LEU A 71 4.44 -5.82 9.69
N VAL A 72 4.59 -4.50 9.78
CA VAL A 72 4.03 -3.57 8.79
C VAL A 72 5.14 -3.17 7.82
N LEU A 73 4.98 -3.53 6.54
CA LEU A 73 5.90 -3.16 5.47
C LEU A 73 5.35 -1.94 4.72
N VAL A 74 6.05 -0.81 4.80
CA VAL A 74 5.74 0.38 4.00
C VAL A 74 6.67 0.42 2.79
N PHE A 75 6.12 0.30 1.58
CA PHE A 75 6.90 0.28 0.34
C PHE A 75 6.13 0.97 -0.79
N GLY A 76 6.84 1.35 -1.87
CA GLY A 76 6.20 1.94 -3.06
C GLY A 76 7.02 3.07 -3.68
N THR A 77 6.76 4.31 -3.27
CA THR A 77 7.46 5.49 -3.77
C THR A 77 8.21 6.21 -2.65
N PHE A 78 9.29 6.90 -2.99
CA PHE A 78 10.05 7.71 -2.02
C PHE A 78 9.18 8.69 -1.24
N PRO A 79 8.27 9.47 -1.88
CA PRO A 79 7.37 10.37 -1.15
C PRO A 79 6.53 9.67 -0.08
N LEU A 80 5.99 8.49 -0.38
CA LEU A 80 5.24 7.69 0.60
C LEU A 80 6.11 7.30 1.81
N VAL A 81 7.33 6.83 1.55
CA VAL A 81 8.27 6.42 2.60
C VAL A 81 8.75 7.63 3.42
N SER A 82 9.00 8.76 2.77
CA SER A 82 9.40 10.01 3.43
C SER A 82 8.30 10.57 4.32
N GLU A 83 7.05 10.58 3.85
CA GLU A 83 5.89 10.98 4.66
C GLU A 83 5.74 10.07 5.88
N PHE A 84 5.92 8.76 5.70
CA PHE A 84 5.90 7.81 6.80
C PHE A 84 6.98 8.12 7.86
N LEU A 85 8.24 8.32 7.43
CA LEU A 85 9.36 8.59 8.33
C LEU A 85 9.18 9.91 9.10
N ALA A 86 8.65 10.96 8.45
CA ALA A 86 8.42 12.25 9.08
C ALA A 86 7.33 12.25 10.17
N HIS A 87 6.37 11.32 10.09
CA HIS A 87 5.25 11.23 11.04
C HIS A 87 5.42 10.13 12.11
N ASN A 88 6.50 9.34 12.04
CA ASN A 88 6.78 8.25 12.97
C ASN A 88 8.19 8.33 13.59
N SER A 89 8.89 9.45 13.40
CA SER A 89 10.17 9.79 14.05
C SER A 89 9.98 10.32 15.47
#